data_AF-A0A0M8MKU6-F1
#
_entry.id   AF-A0A0M8MKU6-F1
#
_cell.length_a   1.000
_cell.length_b   1.000
_cell.length_c   1.000
_cell.angle_alpha   90.00
_cell.angle_beta   90.00
_cell.angle_gamma   90.00
#
_symmetry.space_group_name_H-M   'P 1'
#
loop_
_entity.id
_entity.type
_entity.pdbx_description
1 polymer ?
#
loop_
_entity_poly.entity_id
_entity_poly.type
_entity_poly.pdbx_seq_one_letter_code
_entity_poly.pdbx_strand_id
1 'polypeptide(L)'
;MASTPGNQERLDRMRAALDKFLGLIDHKATAKNFAHALPHLEAVAAEKARLQFIQDLKTAIQDDLEGLIVKYELGPRLAELEALTQEADERQRHAHAPTSAELKDVWRPTIDIATAIRARVSAEQAPRIAALEAELAELQAANAASEARIASMEAETQAAQDQVSRSFTLLDELLHAISMQAPEDEKALRATLDTLLQDTRPVS
;
A
#
# COMPACT_ATOMS: atom_id res chain seq x y z
N MET A 1 -6.98 -11.66 -42.51
CA MET A 1 -6.86 -11.60 -41.05
C MET A 1 -8.24 -11.88 -40.49
N ALA A 2 -8.44 -13.11 -40.00
CA ALA A 2 -9.75 -13.57 -39.54
C ALA A 2 -10.00 -13.01 -38.13
N SER A 3 -11.10 -12.27 -37.97
CA SER A 3 -11.59 -11.77 -36.70
C SER A 3 -11.93 -12.95 -35.79
N THR A 4 -11.27 -13.06 -34.64
CA THR A 4 -11.56 -14.08 -33.64
C THR A 4 -13.03 -13.95 -33.18
N PRO A 5 -13.84 -15.03 -33.19
CA PRO A 5 -15.29 -14.96 -32.98
C PRO A 5 -15.73 -14.44 -31.59
N GLY A 6 -14.84 -14.37 -30.60
CA GLY A 6 -15.13 -13.79 -29.28
C GLY A 6 -15.00 -12.26 -29.19
N ASN A 7 -14.48 -11.57 -30.22
CA ASN A 7 -14.13 -10.15 -30.13
C ASN A 7 -15.30 -9.16 -30.29
N GLN A 8 -16.51 -9.65 -30.59
CA GLN A 8 -17.62 -8.78 -30.98
C GLN A 8 -18.92 -8.99 -30.19
N GLU A 9 -18.98 -9.95 -29.25
CA GLU A 9 -20.23 -10.24 -28.54
C GLU A 9 -20.80 -9.02 -27.79
N ARG A 10 -19.96 -8.26 -27.09
CA ARG A 10 -20.40 -7.03 -26.39
C ARG A 10 -20.89 -5.96 -27.36
N LEU A 11 -20.25 -5.83 -28.51
CA LEU A 11 -20.63 -4.87 -29.54
C LEU A 11 -21.95 -5.28 -30.20
N ASP A 12 -22.12 -6.56 -30.48
CA ASP A 12 -23.35 -7.12 -31.04
C ASP A 12 -24.51 -7.01 -30.04
N ARG A 13 -24.26 -7.22 -28.74
CA ARG A 13 -25.25 -6.95 -27.69
C ARG A 13 -25.63 -5.47 -27.64
N MET A 14 -24.70 -4.55 -27.86
CA MET A 14 -24.97 -3.11 -27.94
C MET A 14 -25.85 -2.77 -29.16
N ARG A 15 -25.52 -3.31 -30.34
CA ARG A 15 -26.35 -3.17 -31.56
C ARG A 15 -27.76 -3.73 -31.35
N ALA A 16 -27.86 -4.93 -30.78
CA ALA A 16 -29.14 -5.55 -30.47
C ALA A 16 -29.97 -4.75 -29.43
N ALA A 17 -29.31 -4.10 -28.47
CA ALA A 17 -29.97 -3.20 -27.53
C ALA A 17 -30.50 -1.94 -28.23
N LEU A 18 -29.74 -1.38 -29.19
CA LEU A 18 -30.21 -0.27 -30.01
C LEU A 18 -31.41 -0.68 -30.85
N ASP A 19 -31.37 -1.84 -31.53
CA ASP A 19 -32.50 -2.31 -32.33
C ASP A 19 -33.78 -2.48 -31.50
N LYS A 20 -33.66 -2.98 -30.26
CA LYS A 20 -34.78 -3.04 -29.32
C LYS A 20 -35.31 -1.64 -28.99
N PHE A 21 -34.42 -0.66 -28.78
CA PHE A 21 -34.83 0.73 -28.55
C PHE A 21 -35.53 1.33 -29.77
N LEU A 22 -35.03 1.08 -30.98
CA LEU A 22 -35.67 1.53 -32.22
C LEU A 22 -37.07 0.90 -32.41
N GLY A 23 -37.29 -0.32 -31.93
CA GLY A 23 -38.63 -0.92 -31.86
C GLY A 23 -39.58 -0.21 -30.90
N LEU A 24 -39.09 0.43 -29.84
CA LEU A 24 -39.93 1.25 -28.96
C LEU A 24 -40.40 2.54 -29.64
N ILE A 25 -39.62 3.07 -30.59
CA ILE A 25 -40.01 4.23 -31.40
C ILE A 25 -41.23 3.86 -32.25
N ASP A 26 -41.27 2.68 -32.87
CA ASP A 26 -42.44 2.22 -33.63
C ASP A 26 -43.70 2.15 -32.77
N HIS A 27 -43.55 1.66 -31.54
CA HIS A 27 -44.66 1.54 -30.60
C HIS A 27 -45.26 2.90 -30.21
N LYS A 28 -44.46 3.96 -30.17
CA LYS A 28 -44.93 5.32 -29.83
C LYS A 28 -45.38 6.09 -31.07
N ALA A 29 -44.75 5.86 -32.20
CA ALA A 29 -45.01 6.56 -33.46
C ALA A 29 -46.19 5.92 -34.24
N THR A 30 -47.31 5.69 -33.56
CA THR A 30 -48.52 5.12 -34.17
C THR A 30 -49.21 6.12 -35.09
N ALA A 31 -49.97 5.62 -36.08
CA ALA A 31 -50.78 6.44 -36.98
C ALA A 31 -51.75 7.38 -36.22
N LYS A 32 -52.32 6.89 -35.10
CA LYS A 32 -53.22 7.69 -34.25
C LYS A 32 -52.50 8.89 -33.60
N ASN A 33 -51.29 8.69 -33.10
CA ASN A 33 -50.50 9.76 -32.48
C ASN A 33 -50.05 10.79 -33.53
N PHE A 34 -49.69 10.34 -34.73
CA PHE A 34 -49.33 11.22 -35.84
C PHE A 34 -50.53 12.02 -36.36
N ALA A 35 -51.70 11.39 -36.51
CA ALA A 35 -52.92 12.09 -36.91
C ALA A 35 -53.38 13.11 -35.86
N HIS A 36 -53.14 12.84 -34.57
CA HIS A 36 -53.40 13.81 -33.51
C HIS A 36 -52.45 15.02 -33.56
N ALA A 37 -51.17 14.79 -33.87
CA ALA A 37 -50.17 15.85 -33.97
C ALA A 37 -50.30 16.68 -35.26
N LEU A 38 -50.80 16.09 -36.35
CA LEU A 38 -50.95 16.72 -37.66
C LEU A 38 -52.40 16.59 -38.18
N PRO A 39 -53.39 17.22 -37.52
CA PRO A 39 -54.81 16.99 -37.80
C PRO A 39 -55.28 17.56 -39.14
N HIS A 40 -54.54 18.50 -39.73
CA HIS A 40 -54.89 19.16 -40.99
C HIS A 40 -54.34 18.45 -42.24
N LEU A 41 -53.57 17.38 -42.04
CA LEU A 41 -52.90 16.67 -43.12
C LEU A 41 -53.78 15.49 -43.57
N GLU A 42 -53.85 15.25 -44.88
CA GLU A 42 -54.60 14.12 -45.44
C GLU A 42 -54.06 12.80 -44.88
N ALA A 43 -54.93 11.88 -44.45
CA ALA A 43 -54.55 10.66 -43.74
C ALA A 43 -53.51 9.80 -44.50
N VAL A 44 -53.63 9.72 -45.83
CA VAL A 44 -52.69 8.97 -46.68
C VAL A 44 -51.32 9.66 -46.73
N ALA A 45 -51.30 10.99 -46.87
CA ALA A 45 -50.07 11.77 -46.85
C ALA A 45 -49.39 11.75 -45.47
N ALA A 46 -50.18 11.79 -44.40
CA ALA A 46 -49.70 11.72 -43.01
C ALA A 46 -49.08 10.36 -42.69
N GLU A 47 -49.69 9.27 -43.15
CA GLU A 47 -49.15 7.93 -42.96
C GLU A 47 -47.86 7.72 -43.76
N LYS A 48 -47.80 8.23 -45.00
CA LYS A 48 -46.56 8.21 -45.80
C LYS A 48 -45.44 9.01 -45.13
N ALA A 49 -45.75 10.21 -44.64
CA ALA A 49 -44.79 11.05 -43.93
C ALA A 49 -44.31 10.40 -42.63
N ARG A 50 -45.20 9.72 -41.90
CA ARG A 50 -44.87 8.96 -40.69
C ARG A 50 -43.87 7.85 -40.97
N LEU A 51 -44.18 6.98 -41.95
CA LEU A 51 -43.31 5.86 -42.31
C LEU A 51 -41.93 6.34 -42.75
N GLN A 52 -41.89 7.37 -43.61
CA GLN A 52 -40.64 7.96 -44.09
C GLN A 52 -39.84 8.57 -42.93
N PHE A 53 -40.46 9.39 -42.09
CA PHE A 53 -39.79 10.03 -40.97
C PHE A 53 -39.21 9.03 -39.97
N ILE A 54 -39.97 8.00 -39.60
CA ILE A 54 -39.49 6.97 -38.67
C ILE A 54 -38.33 6.19 -39.29
N GLN A 55 -38.42 5.85 -40.58
CA GLN A 55 -37.36 5.13 -41.27
C GLN A 55 -36.08 5.98 -41.36
N ASP A 56 -36.19 7.25 -41.72
CA ASP A 56 -35.07 8.18 -41.81
C ASP A 56 -34.43 8.39 -40.43
N LEU A 57 -35.24 8.58 -39.38
CA LEU A 57 -34.78 8.72 -38.01
C LEU A 57 -34.01 7.48 -37.54
N LYS A 58 -34.54 6.28 -37.80
CA LYS A 58 -33.86 5.03 -37.44
C LYS A 58 -32.54 4.86 -38.16
N THR A 59 -32.53 5.15 -39.46
CA THR A 59 -31.34 5.04 -40.30
C THR A 59 -30.27 6.01 -39.80
N ALA A 60 -30.62 7.26 -39.54
CA ALA A 60 -29.70 8.26 -38.98
C ALA A 60 -29.11 7.84 -37.63
N ILE A 61 -29.93 7.28 -36.72
CA ILE A 61 -29.44 6.80 -35.42
C ILE A 61 -28.49 5.60 -35.58
N GLN A 62 -28.78 4.69 -36.51
CA GLN A 62 -27.91 3.54 -36.80
C GLN A 62 -26.58 3.99 -37.41
N ASP A 63 -26.63 4.92 -38.38
CA ASP A 63 -25.44 5.49 -39.01
C ASP A 63 -24.57 6.26 -38.00
N ASP A 64 -25.19 7.02 -37.10
CA ASP A 64 -24.48 7.70 -36.01
C ASP A 64 -23.81 6.71 -35.06
N LEU A 65 -24.49 5.60 -34.72
CA LEU A 65 -23.90 4.54 -33.90
C LEU A 65 -22.66 3.94 -34.59
N GLU A 66 -22.76 3.58 -35.87
CA GLU A 66 -21.62 3.03 -36.61
C GLU A 66 -20.49 4.06 -36.74
N GLY A 67 -20.83 5.34 -36.94
CA GLY A 67 -19.87 6.44 -36.90
C GLY A 67 -19.14 6.54 -35.57
N LEU A 68 -19.85 6.39 -34.44
CA LEU A 68 -19.26 6.36 -33.10
C LEU A 68 -18.38 5.12 -32.87
N ILE A 69 -18.81 3.94 -33.35
CA ILE A 69 -18.05 2.70 -33.26
C ILE A 69 -16.69 2.86 -33.94
N VAL A 70 -16.67 3.43 -35.15
CA VAL A 70 -15.44 3.69 -35.89
C VAL A 70 -14.61 4.78 -35.22
N LYS A 71 -15.22 5.93 -34.90
CA LYS A 71 -14.52 7.11 -34.36
C LYS A 71 -13.79 6.81 -33.04
N TYR A 72 -14.39 6.01 -32.18
CA TYR A 72 -13.83 5.70 -30.86
C TYR A 72 -13.18 4.32 -30.79
N GLU A 73 -13.08 3.62 -31.92
CA GLU A 73 -12.55 2.26 -31.99
C GLU A 73 -13.20 1.36 -30.92
N LEU A 74 -14.53 1.40 -30.82
CA LEU A 74 -15.26 0.70 -29.75
C LEU A 74 -15.10 -0.82 -29.86
N GLY A 75 -14.93 -1.36 -31.06
CA GLY A 75 -14.65 -2.77 -31.31
C GLY A 75 -13.47 -3.32 -30.50
N PRO A 76 -12.23 -2.86 -30.75
CA PRO A 76 -11.07 -3.35 -30.02
C PRO A 76 -11.14 -3.04 -28.51
N ARG A 77 -11.71 -1.90 -28.10
CA ARG A 77 -11.83 -1.55 -26.68
C ARG A 77 -12.81 -2.45 -25.91
N LEU A 78 -13.95 -2.78 -26.50
CA LEU A 78 -14.93 -3.68 -25.89
C LEU A 78 -14.42 -5.12 -25.86
N ALA A 79 -13.67 -5.53 -26.86
CA ALA A 79 -12.94 -6.80 -26.87
C ALA A 79 -11.89 -6.88 -25.74
N GLU A 80 -11.09 -5.83 -25.56
CA GLU A 80 -10.11 -5.75 -24.46
C GLU A 80 -10.83 -5.84 -23.11
N LEU A 81 -11.95 -5.13 -22.94
CA LEU A 81 -12.75 -5.19 -21.73
C LEU A 81 -13.31 -6.60 -21.48
N GLU A 82 -13.78 -7.30 -22.51
CA GLU A 82 -14.25 -8.68 -22.40
C GLU A 82 -13.16 -9.62 -21.90
N ALA A 83 -11.96 -9.53 -22.50
CA ALA A 83 -10.80 -10.31 -22.08
C ALA A 83 -10.42 -10.02 -20.62
N LEU A 84 -10.43 -8.75 -20.20
CA LEU A 84 -10.17 -8.37 -18.81
C LEU A 84 -11.20 -8.95 -17.84
N THR A 85 -12.49 -8.95 -18.21
CA THR A 85 -13.54 -9.52 -17.36
C THR A 85 -13.45 -11.04 -17.28
N GLN A 86 -13.12 -11.73 -18.38
CA GLN A 86 -12.93 -13.17 -18.38
C GLN A 86 -11.73 -13.57 -17.52
N GLU A 87 -10.61 -12.86 -17.64
CA GLU A 87 -9.43 -13.08 -16.79
C GLU A 87 -9.76 -12.84 -15.31
N ALA A 88 -10.51 -11.79 -14.98
CA ALA A 88 -10.92 -11.51 -13.61
C ALA A 88 -11.85 -12.62 -13.06
N ASP A 89 -12.82 -13.08 -13.85
CA ASP A 89 -13.73 -14.17 -13.47
C ASP A 89 -12.97 -15.49 -13.26
N GLU A 90 -11.99 -15.79 -14.11
CA GLU A 90 -11.11 -16.96 -13.96
C GLU A 90 -10.32 -16.89 -12.66
N ARG A 91 -9.67 -15.76 -12.36
CA ARG A 91 -8.93 -15.56 -11.11
C ARG A 91 -9.83 -15.71 -9.88
N GLN A 92 -11.07 -15.22 -9.93
CA GLN A 92 -12.02 -15.37 -8.84
C GLN A 92 -12.41 -16.83 -8.62
N ARG A 93 -12.60 -17.61 -9.69
CA ARG A 93 -12.94 -19.04 -9.60
C ARG A 93 -11.81 -19.88 -9.01
N HIS A 94 -10.56 -19.48 -9.21
CA HIS A 94 -9.40 -20.22 -8.75
C HIS A 94 -9.05 -20.01 -7.25
N ALA A 95 -9.79 -19.16 -6.52
CA ALA A 95 -9.68 -18.98 -5.06
C ALA A 95 -8.23 -18.85 -4.56
N HIS A 96 -7.40 -18.13 -5.30
CA HIS A 96 -5.99 -17.93 -4.96
C HIS A 96 -5.85 -17.27 -3.57
N ALA A 97 -4.82 -17.69 -2.82
CA ALA A 97 -4.51 -17.07 -1.52
C ALA A 97 -4.26 -15.55 -1.70
N PRO A 98 -4.64 -14.68 -0.72
CA PRO A 98 -4.62 -13.22 -0.87
C PRO A 98 -3.26 -12.63 -1.28
N THR A 99 -2.17 -13.36 -1.02
CA THR A 99 -0.79 -12.96 -1.32
C THR A 99 -0.20 -13.67 -2.55
N SER A 100 -1.02 -14.41 -3.32
CA SER A 100 -0.56 -15.13 -4.52
C SER A 100 -0.05 -14.14 -5.57
N ALA A 101 1.07 -14.50 -6.20
CA ALA A 101 1.60 -13.78 -7.36
C ALA A 101 0.63 -13.77 -8.56
N GLU A 102 -0.31 -14.72 -8.63
CA GLU A 102 -1.34 -14.84 -9.66
C GLU A 102 -2.46 -13.80 -9.50
N LEU A 103 -2.60 -13.22 -8.30
CA LEU A 103 -3.49 -12.09 -8.03
C LEU A 103 -2.86 -10.73 -8.37
N LYS A 104 -1.56 -10.68 -8.70
CA LYS A 104 -0.91 -9.42 -9.04
C LYS A 104 -1.41 -8.89 -10.38
N ASP A 105 -1.40 -7.56 -10.51
CA ASP A 105 -1.70 -6.89 -11.78
C ASP A 105 -0.65 -7.29 -12.82
N VAL A 106 -1.14 -7.85 -13.93
CA VAL A 106 -0.30 -8.18 -15.07
C VAL A 106 0.02 -6.88 -15.80
N TRP A 107 1.31 -6.64 -16.04
CA TRP A 107 1.78 -5.48 -16.78
C TRP A 107 1.13 -5.44 -18.17
N ARG A 108 0.55 -4.29 -18.53
CA ARG A 108 -0.06 -4.05 -19.85
C ARG A 108 0.54 -2.80 -20.49
N PRO A 109 0.77 -2.79 -21.81
CA PRO A 109 1.29 -1.62 -22.54
C PRO A 109 0.41 -0.36 -22.46
N THR A 110 -0.86 -0.52 -22.07
CA THR A 110 -1.86 0.55 -21.92
C THR A 110 -1.98 1.09 -20.48
N ILE A 111 -1.21 0.56 -19.52
CA ILE A 111 -1.19 1.08 -18.16
C ILE A 111 -0.71 2.53 -18.16
N ASP A 112 -1.42 3.39 -17.42
CA ASP A 112 -1.01 4.77 -17.18
C ASP A 112 0.46 4.82 -16.71
N ILE A 113 1.24 5.69 -17.34
CA ILE A 113 2.69 5.79 -17.17
C ILE A 113 3.02 6.01 -15.68
N ALA A 114 2.22 6.80 -14.96
CA ALA A 114 2.45 7.04 -13.53
C ALA A 114 2.24 5.78 -12.68
N THR A 115 1.39 4.87 -13.12
CA THR A 115 1.16 3.56 -12.46
C THR A 115 2.28 2.57 -12.79
N ALA A 116 2.75 2.53 -14.05
CA ALA A 116 3.91 1.72 -14.44
C ALA A 116 5.19 2.16 -13.71
N ILE A 117 5.43 3.48 -13.60
CA ILE A 117 6.57 4.03 -12.86
C ILE A 117 6.47 3.67 -11.38
N ARG A 118 5.30 3.84 -10.75
CA ARG A 118 5.12 3.48 -9.33
C ARG A 118 5.36 2.00 -9.07
N ALA A 119 4.84 1.11 -9.94
CA ALA A 119 5.10 -0.32 -9.81
C ALA A 119 6.59 -0.65 -9.88
N ARG A 120 7.32 -0.08 -10.86
CA ARG A 120 8.78 -0.28 -10.99
C ARG A 120 9.54 0.27 -9.79
N VAL A 121 9.26 1.50 -9.39
CA VAL A 121 9.92 2.18 -8.27
C VAL A 121 9.64 1.42 -6.95
N SER A 122 8.44 0.89 -6.76
CA SER A 122 8.13 0.10 -5.55
C SER A 122 8.97 -1.18 -5.45
N ALA A 123 9.18 -1.86 -6.58
CA ALA A 123 10.02 -3.06 -6.63
C ALA A 123 11.49 -2.72 -6.37
N GLU A 124 11.97 -1.57 -6.84
CA GLU A 124 13.33 -1.07 -6.57
C GLU A 124 13.52 -0.57 -5.14
N GLN A 125 12.47 -0.02 -4.52
CA GLN A 125 12.51 0.53 -3.16
C GLN A 125 12.46 -0.55 -2.07
N ALA A 126 11.76 -1.67 -2.31
CA ALA A 126 11.64 -2.77 -1.36
C ALA A 126 12.99 -3.26 -0.78
N PRO A 127 14.04 -3.56 -1.59
CA PRO A 127 15.33 -3.98 -1.04
C PRO A 127 16.05 -2.86 -0.29
N ARG A 128 15.86 -1.59 -0.69
CA ARG A 128 16.46 -0.44 0.01
C ARG A 128 15.83 -0.23 1.38
N ILE A 129 14.52 -0.38 1.50
CA ILE A 129 13.79 -0.32 2.77
C ILE A 129 14.28 -1.46 3.69
N ALA A 130 14.34 -2.69 3.18
CA ALA A 130 14.83 -3.82 3.97
C ALA A 130 16.28 -3.63 4.46
N ALA A 131 17.15 -3.04 3.63
CA ALA A 131 18.52 -2.71 4.04
C ALA A 131 18.56 -1.65 5.15
N LEU A 132 17.72 -0.60 5.05
CA LEU A 132 17.64 0.45 6.07
C LEU A 132 17.05 -0.08 7.39
N GLU A 133 16.07 -0.98 7.32
CA GLU A 133 15.52 -1.65 8.51
C GLU A 133 16.58 -2.53 9.20
N ALA A 134 17.40 -3.23 8.43
CA ALA A 134 18.52 -4.01 8.97
C ALA A 134 19.58 -3.12 9.63
N GLU A 135 19.96 -2.01 8.99
CA GLU A 135 20.91 -1.02 9.55
C GLU A 135 20.37 -0.40 10.85
N LEU A 136 19.07 -0.08 10.89
CA LEU A 136 18.42 0.46 12.09
C LEU A 136 18.41 -0.57 13.23
N ALA A 137 18.16 -1.85 12.94
CA ALA A 137 18.23 -2.91 13.94
C ALA A 137 19.65 -3.10 14.49
N GLU A 138 20.68 -3.02 13.64
CA GLU A 138 22.08 -3.08 14.05
C GLU A 138 22.46 -1.92 14.96
N LEU A 139 22.08 -0.69 14.61
CA LEU A 139 22.33 0.50 15.43
C LEU A 139 21.60 0.43 16.78
N GLN A 140 20.36 -0.06 16.81
CA GLN A 140 19.63 -0.26 18.06
C GLN A 140 20.32 -1.28 18.97
N ALA A 141 20.82 -2.39 18.42
CA ALA A 141 21.57 -3.38 19.18
C ALA A 141 22.89 -2.82 19.72
N ALA A 142 23.62 -2.06 18.90
CA ALA A 142 24.86 -1.40 19.31
C ALA A 142 24.63 -0.35 20.42
N ASN A 143 23.56 0.43 20.31
CA ASN A 143 23.18 1.40 21.35
C ASN A 143 22.83 0.71 22.66
N ALA A 144 21.99 -0.34 22.63
CA ALA A 144 21.66 -1.11 23.83
C ALA A 144 22.91 -1.70 24.51
N ALA A 145 23.86 -2.21 23.73
CA ALA A 145 25.14 -2.69 24.26
C ALA A 145 26.01 -1.56 24.84
N SER A 146 25.96 -0.35 24.26
CA SER A 146 26.65 0.82 24.81
C SER A 146 26.03 1.29 26.12
N GLU A 147 24.70 1.36 26.18
CA GLU A 147 23.95 1.71 27.39
C GLU A 147 24.24 0.73 28.53
N ALA A 148 24.26 -0.58 28.24
CA ALA A 148 24.63 -1.60 29.21
C ALA A 148 26.07 -1.43 29.74
N ARG A 149 27.02 -1.07 28.87
CA ARG A 149 28.41 -0.79 29.30
C ARG A 149 28.50 0.45 30.19
N ILE A 150 27.80 1.53 29.84
CA ILE A 150 27.76 2.75 30.65
C ILE A 150 27.17 2.45 32.02
N ALA A 151 26.04 1.73 32.08
CA ALA A 151 25.42 1.35 33.35
C ALA A 151 26.35 0.48 34.24
N SER A 152 27.11 -0.45 33.65
CA SER A 152 28.11 -1.24 34.39
C SER A 152 29.23 -0.35 34.94
N MET A 153 29.77 0.54 34.12
CA MET A 153 30.84 1.46 34.54
C MET A 153 30.36 2.44 35.63
N GLU A 154 29.13 2.93 35.54
CA GLU A 154 28.52 3.76 36.57
C GLU A 154 28.38 3.00 37.90
N ALA A 155 27.94 1.73 37.86
CA ALA A 155 27.85 0.89 39.04
C ALA A 155 29.22 0.61 39.68
N GLU A 156 30.24 0.31 38.86
CA GLU A 156 31.62 0.11 39.32
C GLU A 156 32.19 1.39 39.93
N THR A 157 31.96 2.54 39.31
CA THR A 157 32.41 3.84 39.81
C THR A 157 31.74 4.17 41.14
N GLN A 158 30.43 3.91 41.27
CA GLN A 158 29.71 4.14 42.53
C GLN A 158 30.23 3.22 43.64
N ALA A 159 30.47 1.93 43.34
CA ALA A 159 31.04 1.01 44.32
C ALA A 159 32.43 1.44 44.78
N ALA A 160 33.27 1.93 43.86
CA ALA A 160 34.59 2.47 44.19
C ALA A 160 34.49 3.73 45.05
N GLN A 161 33.56 4.65 44.75
CA GLN A 161 33.31 5.83 45.57
C GLN A 161 32.84 5.46 46.98
N ASP A 162 31.90 4.53 47.10
CA ASP A 162 31.40 4.04 48.40
C ASP A 162 32.54 3.40 49.22
N GLN A 163 33.43 2.63 48.59
CA GLN A 163 34.59 2.05 49.24
C GLN A 163 35.56 3.12 49.74
N VAL A 164 35.87 4.12 48.91
CA VAL A 164 36.73 5.25 49.30
C VAL A 164 36.11 6.03 50.47
N SER A 165 34.81 6.33 50.42
CA SER A 165 34.11 7.00 51.52
C SER A 165 34.17 6.20 52.82
N ARG A 166 33.95 4.88 52.77
CA ARG A 166 34.09 4.01 53.95
C ARG A 166 35.51 4.02 54.51
N SER A 167 36.53 3.94 53.65
CA SER A 167 37.93 4.03 54.08
C SER A 167 38.24 5.36 54.75
N PHE A 168 37.69 6.49 54.24
CA PHE A 168 37.84 7.79 54.91
C PHE A 168 37.13 7.84 56.27
N THR A 169 35.92 7.29 56.39
CA THR A 169 35.23 7.21 57.69
C THR A 169 36.03 6.38 58.69
N LEU A 170 36.57 5.23 58.28
CA LEU A 170 37.44 4.41 59.14
C LEU A 170 38.71 5.16 59.56
N LEU A 171 39.35 5.89 58.63
CA LEU A 171 40.52 6.71 58.96
C LEU A 171 40.19 7.82 59.96
N ASP A 172 39.02 8.45 59.83
CA ASP A 172 38.56 9.49 60.76
C ASP A 172 38.26 8.91 62.16
N GLU A 173 37.59 7.75 62.22
CA GLU A 173 37.38 7.00 63.47
C GLU A 173 38.71 6.62 64.15
N LEU A 174 39.69 6.14 63.39
CA LEU A 174 41.02 5.81 63.89
C LEU A 174 41.76 7.04 64.41
N LEU A 175 41.71 8.15 63.67
CA LEU A 175 42.34 9.40 64.08
C LEU A 175 41.69 9.95 65.36
N HIS A 176 40.37 9.81 65.50
CA HIS A 176 39.67 10.17 66.72
C HIS A 176 40.06 9.28 67.92
N ALA A 177 40.16 7.96 67.72
CA ALA A 177 40.60 7.01 68.74
C ALA A 177 42.05 7.29 69.21
N ILE A 178 42.96 7.58 68.29
CA ILE A 178 44.36 7.92 68.57
C ILE A 178 44.47 9.28 69.26
N SER A 179 43.62 10.25 68.92
CA SER A 179 43.58 11.53 69.64
C SER A 179 43.12 11.39 71.11
N MET A 180 42.49 10.26 71.45
CA MET A 180 41.91 9.98 72.76
C MET A 180 42.77 9.03 73.63
N GLN A 181 43.78 8.31 73.10
CA GLN A 181 44.57 7.34 73.86
C GLN A 181 46.09 7.33 73.55
N ALA A 182 46.87 6.95 74.57
CA ALA A 182 48.31 7.12 74.73
C ALA A 182 49.17 6.07 73.94
N PRO A 183 50.53 6.06 74.02
CA PRO A 183 51.44 5.55 72.98
C PRO A 183 51.51 4.03 72.72
N GLU A 184 50.61 3.21 73.28
CA GLU A 184 50.57 1.75 73.05
C GLU A 184 49.86 1.36 71.72
N ASP A 185 49.18 2.31 71.07
CA ASP A 185 48.27 2.04 69.93
C ASP A 185 48.94 2.02 68.54
N GLU A 186 50.25 2.30 68.44
CA GLU A 186 50.98 2.33 67.17
C GLU A 186 51.00 0.96 66.45
N LYS A 187 50.94 -0.14 67.21
CA LYS A 187 50.89 -1.51 66.65
C LYS A 187 49.53 -1.84 66.06
N ALA A 188 48.44 -1.34 66.64
CA ALA A 188 47.09 -1.52 66.10
C ALA A 188 46.93 -0.77 64.78
N LEU A 189 47.51 0.44 64.68
CA LEU A 189 47.55 1.25 63.45
C LEU A 189 48.23 0.51 62.28
N ARG A 190 49.38 -0.16 62.53
CA ARG A 190 50.08 -0.89 61.47
C ARG A 190 49.29 -2.08 60.95
N ALA A 191 48.61 -2.81 61.85
CA ALA A 191 47.80 -3.95 61.48
C ALA A 191 46.56 -3.55 60.65
N THR A 192 45.90 -2.43 60.99
CA THR A 192 44.73 -1.94 60.25
C THR A 192 45.11 -1.25 58.94
N LEU A 193 46.25 -0.55 58.88
CA LEU A 193 46.81 -0.03 57.62
C LEU A 193 47.14 -1.16 56.63
N ASP A 194 47.72 -2.26 57.10
CA ASP A 194 47.98 -3.43 56.26
C ASP A 194 46.67 -4.07 55.74
N THR A 195 45.61 -4.02 56.54
CA THR A 195 44.28 -4.52 56.15
C THR A 195 43.65 -3.61 55.09
N LEU A 196 43.72 -2.28 55.26
CA LEU A 196 43.23 -1.31 54.27
C LEU A 196 44.04 -1.35 52.96
N LEU A 197 45.35 -1.58 53.05
CA LEU A 197 46.22 -1.80 51.88
C LEU A 197 45.88 -3.09 51.13
N GLN A 198 45.39 -4.12 51.82
CA GLN A 198 44.89 -5.34 51.17
C GLN A 198 43.52 -5.12 50.53
N ASP A 199 42.60 -4.42 51.19
CA ASP A 199 41.23 -4.21 50.70
C ASP A 199 41.15 -3.22 49.52
N THR A 200 42.10 -2.28 49.42
CA THR A 200 42.18 -1.31 48.31
C THR A 200 42.94 -1.81 47.09
N ARG A 201 43.49 -3.04 47.10
CA ARG A 201 44.12 -3.60 45.90
C ARG A 201 43.03 -3.94 44.87
N PRO A 202 43.08 -3.37 43.66
CA PRO A 202 42.15 -3.76 42.60
C PRO A 202 42.40 -5.23 42.27
N VAL A 203 41.33 -6.03 42.35
CA VAL A 203 41.33 -7.42 41.87
C VAL A 203 41.55 -7.34 40.36
N SER A 204 42.74 -7.75 39.94
CA SER A 204 43.16 -7.86 38.54
C SER A 204 42.49 -9.06 37.87
#